data_AF-A0ABD3VRL6-F1
#
_entry.id   AF-A0ABD3VRL6-F1
#
_cell.length_a   1.000
_cell.length_b   1.000
_cell.length_c   1.000
_cell.angle_alpha   90.00
_cell.angle_beta   90.00
_cell.angle_gamma   90.00
#
_symmetry.space_group_name_H-M   'P 1'
#
loop_
_entity.id
_entity.type
_entity.pdbx_description
1 polymer ?
#
loop_
_entity_poly.entity_id
_entity_poly.type
_entity_poly.pdbx_seq_one_letter_code
_entity_poly.pdbx_strand_id
1 'polypeptide(L)'
;MLASEKVLCLVCFCSGLILVSARPARIGDPCTLPVRKPFYQENVEFDANPRCVNGSTWWSYPAGSIIVNFTPDGGKNFLLCLDLDEVSNDITYSDVTEGIHNLREIPFPSSGNLVCIPDLNGSVKIQMKGPYFPYIYMSITNYRIIRDWTPQ
;
A
#
# COMPACT_ATOMS: atom_id res chain seq x y z
N MET A 1 -42.68 -49.63 -18.96
CA MET A 1 -42.55 -49.32 -17.51
C MET A 1 -41.10 -49.59 -17.12
N LEU A 2 -40.43 -48.56 -16.56
CA LEU A 2 -39.38 -48.56 -15.52
C LEU A 2 -38.28 -49.63 -15.57
N ALA A 3 -36.98 -49.39 -15.37
CA ALA A 3 -36.12 -48.26 -15.01
C ALA A 3 -34.68 -48.79 -15.27
N SER A 4 -33.78 -48.09 -15.96
CA SER A 4 -32.86 -47.08 -15.43
C SER A 4 -32.07 -47.51 -14.18
N GLU A 5 -30.86 -48.05 -14.36
CA GLU A 5 -29.74 -47.78 -13.46
C GLU A 5 -28.52 -47.36 -14.29
N LYS A 6 -28.07 -46.14 -14.02
CA LYS A 6 -27.13 -45.36 -14.81
C LYS A 6 -25.72 -45.52 -14.26
N VAL A 7 -24.84 -45.92 -15.17
CA VAL A 7 -23.44 -45.54 -15.37
C VAL A 7 -22.87 -44.56 -14.33
N LEU A 8 -21.95 -45.10 -13.53
CA LEU A 8 -20.94 -44.42 -12.76
C LEU A 8 -19.92 -43.78 -13.73
N CYS A 9 -19.96 -42.46 -13.92
CA CYS A 9 -18.87 -41.72 -14.54
C CYS A 9 -18.51 -40.51 -13.67
N LEU A 10 -17.49 -40.75 -12.85
CA LEU A 10 -16.65 -39.83 -12.12
C LEU A 10 -16.14 -38.74 -13.10
N VAL A 11 -16.55 -37.48 -12.94
CA VAL A 11 -15.95 -36.36 -13.67
C VAL A 11 -15.57 -35.25 -12.69
N CYS A 12 -14.26 -35.19 -12.47
CA CYS A 12 -13.42 -34.06 -12.04
C CYS A 12 -14.13 -32.86 -11.39
N PHE A 13 -14.00 -32.82 -10.06
CA PHE A 13 -13.95 -31.58 -9.29
C PHE A 13 -12.86 -30.67 -9.88
N CYS A 14 -13.24 -29.71 -10.72
CA CYS A 14 -12.43 -28.55 -11.05
C CYS A 14 -12.43 -27.61 -9.83
N SER A 15 -11.73 -28.01 -8.77
CA SER A 15 -11.33 -27.13 -7.67
C SER A 15 -10.30 -26.14 -8.22
N GLY A 16 -10.78 -25.11 -8.91
CA GLY A 16 -10.01 -23.95 -9.32
C GLY A 16 -9.56 -23.16 -8.09
N LEU A 17 -8.56 -23.69 -7.39
CA LEU A 17 -7.72 -22.93 -6.46
C LEU A 17 -6.95 -21.93 -7.32
N ILE A 18 -7.57 -20.77 -7.55
CA ILE A 18 -6.87 -19.57 -7.97
C ILE A 18 -6.00 -19.18 -6.77
N LEU A 19 -4.79 -19.75 -6.73
CA LEU A 19 -3.70 -19.23 -5.93
C LEU A 19 -3.40 -17.84 -6.48
N VAL A 20 -4.02 -16.83 -5.88
CA VAL A 20 -3.59 -15.44 -6.02
C VAL A 20 -2.21 -15.37 -5.37
N SER A 21 -1.17 -15.70 -6.13
CA SER A 21 0.20 -15.57 -5.67
C SER A 21 0.45 -14.09 -5.45
N ALA A 22 0.56 -13.68 -4.19
CA ALA A 22 1.16 -12.41 -3.84
C ALA A 22 2.59 -12.42 -4.42
N ARG A 23 2.80 -11.73 -5.55
CA ARG A 23 4.13 -11.65 -6.15
C ARG A 23 4.99 -10.78 -5.22
N PRO A 24 6.18 -11.25 -4.80
CA PRO A 24 7.09 -10.41 -4.06
C PRO A 24 7.49 -9.21 -4.94
N ALA A 25 7.51 -8.01 -4.35
CA ALA A 25 7.89 -6.78 -5.02
C ALA A 25 9.29 -6.95 -5.64
N ARG A 26 9.39 -6.84 -6.96
CA ARG A 26 10.67 -6.92 -7.69
C ARG A 26 11.18 -5.52 -7.99
N ILE A 27 12.49 -5.33 -7.97
CA ILE A 27 13.11 -4.09 -8.45
C ILE A 27 12.69 -3.88 -9.91
N GLY A 28 12.03 -2.75 -10.20
CA GLY A 28 11.46 -2.45 -11.51
C GLY A 28 9.96 -2.79 -11.64
N ASP A 29 9.30 -3.22 -10.56
CA ASP A 29 7.84 -3.27 -10.49
C ASP A 29 7.27 -1.85 -10.64
N PRO A 30 6.36 -1.58 -11.60
CA PRO A 30 5.74 -0.27 -11.77
C PRO A 30 4.92 0.21 -10.56
N CYS A 31 4.63 -0.68 -9.61
CA CYS A 31 3.95 -0.39 -8.35
C CYS A 31 4.91 -0.20 -7.16
N THR A 32 6.21 -0.37 -7.40
CA THR A 32 7.25 0.02 -6.44
C THR A 32 7.70 1.45 -6.73
N LEU A 33 7.72 2.30 -5.69
CA LEU A 33 8.22 3.67 -5.79
C LEU A 33 9.66 3.73 -5.23
N PRO A 34 10.70 3.66 -6.09
CA PRO A 34 12.08 3.72 -5.63
C PRO A 34 12.54 5.16 -5.45
N VAL A 35 12.73 5.59 -4.21
CA VAL A 35 13.32 6.90 -3.88
C VAL A 35 14.84 6.75 -3.84
N ARG A 36 15.51 6.99 -4.98
CA ARG A 36 16.96 6.71 -5.17
C ARG A 36 17.91 7.91 -5.04
N LYS A 37 17.41 9.10 -4.72
CA LYS A 37 18.28 10.30 -4.63
C LYS A 37 18.50 10.70 -3.17
N PRO A 38 19.73 11.04 -2.76
CA PRO A 38 19.95 11.66 -1.46
C PRO A 38 19.33 13.06 -1.50
N PHE A 39 18.29 13.26 -0.72
CA PHE A 39 17.64 14.56 -0.58
C PHE A 39 18.05 15.17 0.75
N TYR A 40 19.03 16.06 0.69
CA TYR A 40 19.32 16.91 1.82
C TYR A 40 18.22 17.99 1.87
N GLN A 41 17.29 17.85 2.82
CA GLN A 41 16.46 18.91 3.41
C GLN A 41 15.10 19.30 2.79
N GLU A 42 14.55 18.59 1.80
CA GLU A 42 13.21 18.93 1.26
C GLU A 42 12.20 17.77 1.35
N ASN A 43 10.92 18.12 1.47
CA ASN A 43 9.83 17.18 1.24
C ASN A 43 9.82 16.82 -0.24
N VAL A 44 10.01 15.54 -0.55
CA VAL A 44 9.94 15.09 -1.95
C VAL A 44 8.62 14.41 -2.20
N GLU A 45 7.86 14.97 -3.12
CA GLU A 45 6.56 14.46 -3.54
C GLU A 45 6.71 13.43 -4.69
N PHE A 46 5.97 12.34 -4.58
CA PHE A 46 5.88 11.29 -5.59
C PHE A 46 4.42 10.89 -5.79
N ASP A 47 4.04 10.62 -7.03
CA ASP A 47 2.73 10.02 -7.34
C ASP A 47 2.86 8.49 -7.44
N ALA A 48 2.00 7.78 -6.72
CA ALA A 48 1.81 6.35 -6.92
C ALA A 48 1.16 6.09 -8.29
N ASN A 49 1.56 5.02 -8.95
CA ASN A 49 0.97 4.64 -10.22
C ASN A 49 -0.54 4.34 -10.04
N PRO A 50 -1.44 5.01 -10.77
CA PRO A 50 -2.88 4.94 -10.51
C PRO A 50 -3.48 3.56 -10.79
N ARG A 51 -2.79 2.71 -11.55
CA ARG A 51 -3.22 1.33 -11.86
C ARG A 51 -2.86 0.33 -10.77
N CYS A 52 -2.02 0.72 -9.82
CA CYS A 52 -1.52 -0.19 -8.80
C CYS A 52 -2.52 -0.36 -7.67
N VAL A 53 -2.93 -1.60 -7.43
CA VAL A 53 -3.80 -1.99 -6.31
C VAL A 53 -2.98 -2.45 -5.12
N ASN A 54 -1.79 -3.01 -5.36
CA ASN A 54 -0.82 -3.34 -4.34
C ASN A 54 0.54 -2.83 -4.80
N GLY A 55 1.35 -2.36 -3.87
CA GLY A 55 2.69 -1.90 -4.18
C GLY A 55 3.51 -1.65 -2.92
N SER A 56 4.64 -1.00 -3.10
CA SER A 56 5.58 -0.74 -2.01
C SER A 56 6.35 0.55 -2.24
N THR A 57 6.52 1.36 -1.20
CA THR A 57 7.41 2.51 -1.25
C THR A 57 8.77 2.13 -0.70
N TRP A 58 9.82 2.33 -1.48
CA TRP A 58 11.18 1.98 -1.11
C TRP A 58 11.97 3.26 -0.98
N TRP A 59 12.47 3.52 0.21
CA TRP A 59 13.10 4.79 0.54
C TRP A 59 14.38 4.57 1.33
N SER A 60 15.45 5.29 0.95
CA SER A 60 16.74 5.23 1.63
C SER A 60 17.09 6.59 2.22
N TYR A 61 17.48 6.61 3.50
CA TYR A 61 17.96 7.80 4.20
C TYR A 61 19.47 8.03 3.95
N PRO A 62 20.01 9.26 3.93
CA PRO A 62 19.39 10.56 4.22
C PRO A 62 18.59 11.13 3.05
N ALA A 63 17.29 11.24 3.26
CA ALA A 63 16.37 11.81 2.28
C ALA A 63 15.17 12.47 2.99
N GLY A 64 15.44 13.40 3.91
CA GLY A 64 14.43 14.26 4.55
C GLY A 64 13.12 13.57 4.92
N SER A 65 12.03 14.02 4.31
CA SER A 65 10.71 13.41 4.33
C SER A 65 10.22 13.22 2.90
N ILE A 66 9.47 12.15 2.67
CA ILE A 66 8.82 11.89 1.38
C ILE A 66 7.31 12.00 1.55
N ILE A 67 6.63 12.47 0.51
CA ILE A 67 5.17 12.53 0.45
C ILE A 67 4.75 11.70 -0.76
N VAL A 68 3.89 10.73 -0.54
CA VAL A 68 3.35 9.89 -1.61
C VAL A 68 1.88 10.20 -1.79
N ASN A 69 1.51 10.57 -3.01
CA ASN A 69 0.16 10.86 -3.43
C ASN A 69 -0.45 9.64 -4.12
N PHE A 70 -1.61 9.19 -3.65
CA PHE A 70 -2.34 8.04 -4.17
C PHE A 70 -3.64 8.51 -4.81
N THR A 71 -3.74 8.35 -6.14
CA THR A 71 -4.92 8.74 -6.93
C THR A 71 -5.27 7.62 -7.93
N PRO A 72 -5.94 6.53 -7.51
CA PRO A 72 -6.17 5.35 -8.35
C PRO A 72 -7.08 5.61 -9.55
N ASP A 73 -6.87 4.86 -10.64
CA ASP A 73 -7.71 4.86 -11.84
C ASP A 73 -9.14 4.45 -11.46
N GLY A 74 -10.11 5.29 -11.78
CA GLY A 74 -11.53 5.11 -11.42
C GLY A 74 -12.06 6.18 -10.47
N GLY A 75 -11.18 6.79 -9.66
CA GLY A 75 -11.46 7.99 -8.86
C GLY A 75 -12.53 7.85 -7.76
N LYS A 76 -12.19 8.37 -6.56
CA LYS A 76 -13.03 8.43 -5.34
C LYS A 76 -13.45 7.06 -4.79
N ASN A 77 -13.84 7.05 -3.52
CA ASN A 77 -14.37 5.89 -2.80
C ASN A 77 -13.36 4.74 -2.70
N PHE A 78 -12.19 5.00 -2.14
CA PHE A 78 -11.19 3.97 -1.87
C PHE A 78 -10.58 4.11 -0.48
N LEU A 79 -10.01 3.00 0.00
CA LEU A 79 -9.15 2.98 1.18
C LEU A 79 -7.71 2.75 0.75
N LEU A 80 -6.78 3.55 1.28
CA LEU A 80 -5.37 3.25 1.27
C LEU A 80 -5.02 2.51 2.56
N CYS A 81 -4.67 1.24 2.46
CA CYS A 81 -4.20 0.43 3.57
C CYS A 81 -2.68 0.31 3.54
N LEU A 82 -2.02 0.78 4.59
CA LEU A 82 -0.58 0.68 4.79
C LEU A 82 -0.28 -0.52 5.67
N ASP A 83 0.66 -1.33 5.22
CA ASP A 83 1.21 -2.43 6.00
C ASP A 83 2.46 -1.89 6.71
N LEU A 84 2.31 -1.70 8.03
CA LEU A 84 3.31 -1.10 8.90
C LEU A 84 4.02 -2.15 9.77
N ASP A 85 4.10 -3.40 9.29
CA ASP A 85 4.80 -4.52 9.94
C ASP A 85 6.19 -4.13 10.45
N GLU A 86 6.45 -4.39 11.75
CA GLU A 86 7.71 -4.18 12.51
C GLU A 86 8.63 -3.09 11.94
N VAL A 87 8.05 -1.93 11.62
CA VAL A 87 8.80 -0.78 11.15
C VAL A 87 9.64 -0.27 12.32
N SER A 88 10.89 0.10 12.04
CA SER A 88 11.75 0.87 12.96
C SER A 88 10.91 1.96 13.64
N ASN A 89 10.86 1.96 14.98
CA ASN A 89 10.10 2.93 15.80
C ASN A 89 10.41 4.42 15.50
N ASP A 90 11.38 4.66 14.63
CA ASP A 90 11.92 5.96 14.31
C ASP A 90 11.29 6.58 13.05
N ILE A 91 10.53 5.82 12.26
CA ILE A 91 9.81 6.35 11.10
C ILE A 91 8.46 6.87 11.57
N THR A 92 8.06 8.06 11.13
CA THR A 92 6.72 8.61 11.41
C THR A 92 5.92 8.67 10.12
N TYR A 93 4.66 8.23 10.19
CA TYR A 93 3.70 8.29 9.09
C TYR A 93 2.63 9.33 9.42
N SER A 94 2.29 10.19 8.47
CA SER A 94 1.23 11.18 8.64
C SER A 94 0.37 11.23 7.39
N ASP A 95 -0.95 11.25 7.59
CA ASP A 95 -1.92 11.61 6.57
C ASP A 95 -1.90 13.13 6.41
N VAL A 96 -1.57 13.55 5.19
CA VAL A 96 -1.46 14.95 4.77
C VAL A 96 -2.38 15.24 3.60
N THR A 97 -3.47 14.47 3.47
CA THR A 97 -4.42 14.60 2.37
C THR A 97 -5.07 15.97 2.35
N GLU A 98 -5.31 16.57 3.52
CA GLU A 98 -5.80 17.95 3.68
C GLU A 98 -4.69 19.01 3.55
N GLY A 99 -3.48 18.61 3.19
CA GLY A 99 -2.30 19.47 3.02
C GLY A 99 -1.23 19.24 4.10
N ILE A 100 0.00 19.65 3.79
CA ILE A 100 1.18 19.42 4.64
C ILE A 100 1.13 20.16 5.99
N HIS A 101 0.26 21.15 6.13
CA HIS A 101 0.05 21.87 7.39
C HIS A 101 -1.03 21.24 8.27
N ASN A 102 -1.80 20.29 7.73
CA ASN A 102 -2.87 19.57 8.42
C ASN A 102 -2.44 18.11 8.61
N LEU A 103 -1.40 17.91 9.43
CA LEU A 103 -0.83 16.60 9.68
C LEU A 103 -1.71 15.79 10.63
N ARG A 104 -2.24 14.66 10.16
CA ARG A 104 -2.86 13.65 11.02
C ARG A 104 -1.92 12.46 11.17
N GLU A 105 -1.38 12.26 12.36
CA GLU A 105 -0.50 11.12 12.63
C GLU A 105 -1.22 9.79 12.39
N ILE A 106 -0.54 8.85 11.74
CA ILE A 106 -1.03 7.51 11.49
C ILE A 106 -0.45 6.62 12.60
N PRO A 107 -1.28 6.17 13.55
CA PRO A 107 -0.78 5.43 14.70
C PRO A 107 -0.21 4.07 14.26
N PHE A 108 0.96 3.72 14.80
CA PHE A 108 1.48 2.37 14.67
C PHE A 108 0.56 1.40 15.41
N PRO A 109 0.04 0.36 14.75
CA PRO A 109 -0.72 -0.66 15.45
C PRO A 109 0.22 -1.41 16.39
N SER A 110 -0.21 -1.57 17.65
CA SER A 110 0.53 -2.33 18.66
C SER A 110 0.65 -3.83 18.35
N SER A 111 -0.02 -4.32 17.29
CA SER A 111 0.12 -5.67 16.75
C SER A 111 -0.24 -5.68 15.26
N GLY A 112 0.74 -6.06 14.42
CA GLY A 112 0.70 -6.41 12.99
C GLY A 112 -0.60 -6.19 12.20
N ASN A 113 -1.06 -4.94 12.07
CA ASN A 113 -2.31 -4.66 11.35
C ASN A 113 -2.13 -3.55 10.31
N LEU A 114 -2.76 -3.78 9.16
CA LEU A 114 -2.94 -2.79 8.12
C LEU A 114 -3.67 -1.56 8.68
N VAL A 115 -3.12 -0.37 8.46
CA VAL A 115 -3.81 0.89 8.79
C VAL A 115 -4.44 1.45 7.52
N CYS A 116 -5.77 1.53 7.49
CA CYS A 116 -6.52 1.98 6.33
C CYS A 116 -7.01 3.43 6.49
N ILE A 117 -6.82 4.22 5.45
CA ILE A 117 -7.13 5.64 5.38
C ILE A 117 -8.13 5.84 4.24
N PRO A 118 -9.34 6.39 4.51
CA PRO A 118 -10.30 6.70 3.46
C PRO A 118 -9.80 7.86 2.60
N ASP A 119 -10.16 7.83 1.32
CA ASP A 119 -9.86 8.92 0.42
C ASP A 119 -10.58 10.21 0.80
N LEU A 120 -9.91 11.33 0.53
CA LEU A 120 -10.53 12.63 0.50
C LEU A 120 -10.59 13.11 -0.94
N ASN A 121 -11.79 13.19 -1.49
CA ASN A 121 -12.05 13.66 -2.86
C ASN A 121 -11.26 12.92 -3.95
N GLY A 122 -10.97 11.63 -3.75
CA GLY A 122 -10.27 10.79 -4.72
C GLY A 122 -8.77 10.77 -4.57
N SER A 123 -8.24 11.29 -3.47
CA SER A 123 -6.81 11.24 -3.17
C SER A 123 -6.55 10.86 -1.71
N VAL A 124 -5.40 10.24 -1.48
CA VAL A 124 -4.78 10.11 -0.15
C VAL A 124 -3.33 10.54 -0.28
N LYS A 125 -2.82 11.37 0.63
CA LYS A 125 -1.42 11.77 0.67
C LYS A 125 -0.78 11.36 1.98
N ILE A 126 0.32 10.63 1.90
CA ILE A 126 1.04 10.12 3.07
C ILE A 126 2.43 10.73 3.12
N GLN A 127 2.74 11.43 4.20
CA GLN A 127 4.09 11.84 4.53
C GLN A 127 4.78 10.74 5.35
N MET A 128 5.95 10.31 4.91
CA MET A 128 6.86 9.46 5.66
C MET A 128 8.10 10.25 6.01
N LYS A 129 8.47 10.23 7.29
CA LYS A 129 9.63 10.94 7.81
C LYS A 129 10.47 10.00 8.68
N GLY A 130 11.77 10.14 8.57
CA GLY A 130 12.76 9.28 9.19
C GLY A 130 13.40 9.90 10.43
N PRO A 131 14.13 9.13 11.25
CA PRO A 131 14.95 9.70 12.32
C PRO A 131 15.94 10.73 11.80
N TYR A 132 16.36 11.60 12.71
CA TYR A 132 17.48 12.50 12.46
C TYR A 132 18.79 11.71 12.34
N PHE A 133 19.73 12.24 11.54
CA PHE A 133 21.11 11.76 11.38
C PHE A 133 21.73 11.30 12.73
N PRO A 134 22.51 10.20 12.81
CA PRO A 134 23.41 9.65 11.77
C PRO A 134 23.00 8.34 11.08
N TYR A 135 21.79 7.84 11.31
CA TYR A 135 21.42 6.50 10.86
C TYR A 135 21.13 6.45 9.36
N ILE A 136 21.81 5.55 8.64
CA ILE A 136 21.46 5.18 7.27
C ILE A 136 20.62 3.91 7.35
N TYR A 137 19.41 3.95 6.81
CA TYR A 137 18.54 2.77 6.72
C TYR A 137 17.69 2.87 5.45
N MET A 138 17.21 1.70 5.04
CA MET A 138 16.24 1.55 3.97
C MET A 138 14.90 1.18 4.61
N SER A 139 13.85 1.94 4.27
CA SER A 139 12.48 1.61 4.65
C SER A 139 11.73 1.05 3.45
N ILE A 140 10.94 0.02 3.71
CA ILE A 140 9.97 -0.53 2.76
C ILE A 140 8.62 -0.48 3.44
N THR A 141 7.69 0.29 2.85
CA THR A 141 6.29 0.33 3.31
C THR A 141 5.42 -0.28 2.23
N ASN A 142 4.74 -1.39 2.52
CA ASN A 142 3.79 -1.95 1.56
C ASN A 142 2.45 -1.22 1.67
N TYR A 143 1.75 -1.12 0.54
CA TYR A 143 0.42 -0.52 0.51
C TYR A 143 -0.54 -1.36 -0.34
N ARG A 144 -1.83 -1.25 0.01
CA ARG A 144 -2.95 -1.82 -0.74
C ARG A 144 -4.04 -0.76 -0.90
N ILE A 145 -4.59 -0.66 -2.09
CA ILE A 145 -5.75 0.18 -2.40
C ILE A 145 -6.99 -0.71 -2.49
N ILE A 146 -7.99 -0.45 -1.66
CA ILE A 146 -9.30 -1.12 -1.72
C ILE A 146 -10.28 -0.15 -2.39
N ARG A 147 -10.75 -0.50 -3.58
CA ARG A 147 -11.67 0.34 -4.38
C ARG A 147 -13.12 0.07 -4.02
N ASP A 148 -14.01 0.95 -4.47
CA ASP A 148 -15.46 0.87 -4.31
C ASP A 148 -15.87 0.75 -2.83
N TRP A 149 -15.13 1.42 -1.95
CA TRP A 149 -15.41 1.42 -0.53
C TRP A 149 -16.56 2.38 -0.22
N THR A 150 -17.57 1.87 0.49
CA THR A 150 -18.68 2.65 1.02
C THR A 150 -18.51 2.81 2.54
N PRO A 151 -18.55 4.04 3.09
CA PRO A 151 -18.66 4.25 4.53
C PRO A 151 -19.89 3.51 5.06
N GLN A 152 -19.72 2.73 6.13
CA GLN A 152 -20.84 2.13 6.88
C GLN A 152 -21.43 3.14 7.86
#